data_AF-A0AAW1N572-F1
#
_entry.id   AF-A0AAW1N572-F1
#
_cell.length_a   1.000
_cell.length_b   1.000
_cell.length_c   1.000
_cell.angle_alpha   90.00
_cell.angle_beta   90.00
_cell.angle_gamma   90.00
#
_symmetry.space_group_name_H-M   'P 1'
#
loop_
_entity.id
_entity.type
_entity.pdbx_description
1 polymer ?
#
loop_
_entity_poly.entity_id
_entity_poly.type
_entity_poly.pdbx_seq_one_letter_code
_entity_poly.pdbx_strand_id
1 'polypeptide(L)'
;MGRAKHTTADELKMRNGGKSYQLIQNMLQCSARKVANAIKWQNKAENRGAKKKTIDREDRQILSLVKKDPFITSTKIVAELRLIAVSSSTVRRRWARDNMFARR
;
A
#
# COMPACT_ATOMS: atom_id res chain seq x y z
N MET A 1 -14.04 10.61 7.02
CA MET A 1 -15.27 9.80 7.22
C MET A 1 -14.93 8.32 6.99
N GLY A 2 -14.09 7.75 7.87
CA GLY A 2 -13.79 6.32 7.84
C GLY A 2 -14.92 5.57 8.52
N ARG A 3 -15.50 4.57 7.84
CA ARG A 3 -16.47 3.66 8.48
C ARG A 3 -15.77 2.95 9.65
N ALA A 4 -16.49 2.79 10.76
CA ALA A 4 -16.01 2.13 11.97
C ALA A 4 -15.28 0.80 11.65
N LYS A 5 -14.29 0.45 12.50
CA LYS A 5 -13.48 -0.77 12.36
C LYS A 5 -14.35 -1.95 11.92
N HIS A 6 -14.03 -2.51 10.76
CA HIS A 6 -14.65 -3.72 10.23
C HIS A 6 -14.26 -4.91 11.13
N THR A 7 -14.97 -5.14 12.23
CA THR A 7 -15.03 -6.48 12.82
C THR A 7 -15.90 -7.30 11.87
N THR A 8 -15.26 -8.12 11.04
CA THR A 8 -15.86 -9.12 10.14
C THR A 8 -15.59 -10.55 10.58
N ALA A 9 -14.66 -10.74 11.53
CA ALA A 9 -14.19 -12.04 11.96
C ALA A 9 -15.24 -12.82 12.77
N ASP A 10 -16.01 -12.13 13.62
CA ASP A 10 -16.99 -12.77 14.49
C ASP A 10 -18.26 -13.17 13.71
N GLU A 11 -18.69 -12.33 12.76
CA GLU A 11 -19.78 -12.66 11.83
C GLU A 11 -19.44 -13.90 10.99
N LEU A 12 -18.20 -13.99 10.47
CA LEU A 12 -17.73 -15.13 9.69
C LEU A 12 -17.61 -16.41 10.52
N LYS A 13 -17.06 -16.33 11.74
CA LYS A 13 -17.00 -17.47 12.67
C LYS A 13 -18.40 -18.02 12.97
N MET A 14 -19.35 -17.14 13.24
CA MET A 14 -20.73 -17.53 13.53
C MET A 14 -21.42 -18.14 12.31
N ARG A 15 -21.16 -17.61 11.11
CA ARG A 15 -21.70 -18.17 9.86
C ARG A 15 -21.11 -19.54 9.54
N ASN A 16 -19.81 -19.73 9.74
CA ASN A 16 -19.14 -21.02 9.57
C ASN A 16 -19.64 -22.06 10.58
N GLY A 17 -20.07 -21.63 11.76
CA GLY A 17 -20.78 -22.45 12.75
C GLY A 17 -22.25 -22.74 12.41
N GLY A 18 -22.71 -22.46 11.19
CA GLY A 18 -24.07 -22.81 10.71
C GLY A 18 -25.19 -21.86 11.13
N LYS A 19 -24.88 -20.74 11.80
CA LYS A 19 -25.91 -19.82 12.32
C LYS A 19 -26.59 -19.02 11.19
N SER A 20 -27.87 -18.72 11.38
CA SER A 20 -28.66 -17.92 10.44
C SER A 20 -28.31 -16.43 10.54
N TYR A 21 -28.55 -15.69 9.46
CA TYR A 21 -28.26 -14.24 9.40
C TYR A 21 -28.98 -13.45 10.51
N GLN A 22 -30.24 -13.77 10.78
CA GLN A 22 -31.04 -13.11 11.83
C GLN A 22 -30.48 -13.39 13.23
N LEU A 23 -30.04 -14.62 13.48
CA LEU A 23 -29.46 -14.99 14.77
C LEU A 23 -28.14 -14.24 15.00
N ILE A 24 -27.29 -14.14 13.98
CA ILE A 24 -26.03 -13.39 14.02
C ILE A 24 -26.30 -11.89 14.26
N GLN A 25 -27.32 -11.33 13.60
CA GLN A 25 -27.74 -9.95 13.77
C GLN A 25 -28.13 -9.65 15.23
N ASN A 26 -28.93 -10.52 15.83
CA ASN A 26 -29.42 -10.36 17.20
C ASN A 26 -28.30 -10.55 18.23
N MET A 27 -27.43 -11.55 18.05
CA MET A 27 -26.31 -11.81 18.97
C MET A 27 -25.25 -10.73 18.95
N LEU A 28 -24.91 -10.22 17.76
CA LEU A 28 -23.86 -9.20 17.60
C LEU A 28 -24.39 -7.76 17.64
N GLN A 29 -25.70 -7.59 17.87
CA GLN A 29 -26.41 -6.30 17.86
C GLN A 29 -25.96 -5.41 16.68
N CYS A 30 -25.89 -5.99 15.50
CA CYS A 30 -25.39 -5.31 14.31
C CYS A 30 -26.48 -5.22 13.24
N SER A 31 -26.25 -4.42 12.19
CA SER A 31 -27.23 -4.35 11.10
C SER A 31 -27.15 -5.59 10.20
N ALA A 32 -28.29 -6.03 9.66
CA ALA A 32 -28.36 -7.10 8.65
C ALA A 32 -27.38 -6.84 7.49
N ARG A 33 -27.22 -5.56 7.11
CA ARG A 33 -26.29 -5.12 6.07
C ARG A 33 -24.82 -5.34 6.45
N LYS A 34 -24.45 -5.20 7.74
CA LYS A 34 -23.10 -5.50 8.22
C LYS A 34 -22.80 -7.00 8.07
N VAL A 35 -23.72 -7.87 8.49
CA VAL A 35 -23.58 -9.32 8.38
C VAL A 35 -23.44 -9.76 6.92
N ALA A 36 -24.32 -9.25 6.04
CA ALA A 36 -24.25 -9.54 4.61
C ALA A 36 -22.94 -9.07 3.97
N ASN A 37 -22.45 -7.88 4.35
CA ASN A 37 -21.16 -7.37 3.86
C ASN A 37 -19.99 -8.17 4.39
N ALA A 38 -20.00 -8.59 5.65
CA ALA A 38 -18.93 -9.37 6.27
C ALA A 38 -18.78 -10.75 5.61
N ILE A 39 -19.90 -11.40 5.29
CA ILE A 39 -19.90 -12.70 4.61
C ILE A 39 -19.43 -12.58 3.16
N LYS A 40 -19.81 -11.49 2.48
CA LYS A 40 -19.34 -11.19 1.10
C LYS A 40 -17.93 -10.59 1.07
N TRP A 41 -17.37 -10.25 2.23
CA TRP A 41 -16.07 -9.59 2.29
C TRP A 41 -14.98 -10.57 1.91
N GLN A 42 -14.15 -10.16 0.97
CA GLN A 42 -12.94 -10.87 0.60
C GLN A 42 -11.76 -9.96 0.90
N ASN A 43 -10.65 -10.55 1.37
CA ASN A 43 -9.42 -9.81 1.54
C ASN A 43 -8.94 -9.35 0.16
N LYS A 44 -8.99 -8.04 -0.08
CA LYS A 44 -8.46 -7.41 -1.29
C LYS A 44 -7.19 -6.70 -0.88
N ALA A 45 -6.13 -6.89 -1.66
CA ALA A 45 -4.93 -6.06 -1.52
C ALA A 45 -5.35 -4.59 -1.60
N GLU A 46 -4.91 -3.80 -0.62
CA GLU A 46 -5.15 -2.37 -0.63
C GLU A 46 -4.32 -1.75 -1.76
N ASN A 47 -4.94 -1.61 -2.92
CA ASN A 47 -4.33 -0.94 -4.08
C ASN A 47 -4.43 0.59 -3.98
N ARG A 48 -4.88 1.10 -2.83
CA ARG A 48 -4.99 2.54 -2.58
C ARG A 48 -3.60 3.08 -2.24
N GLY A 49 -3.01 3.75 -3.21
CA GLY A 49 -1.78 4.51 -3.06
C GLY A 49 -1.69 5.57 -4.16
N ALA A 50 -0.97 6.65 -3.92
CA ALA A 50 -0.67 7.63 -4.96
C ALA A 50 0.09 6.93 -6.10
N LYS A 51 -0.36 7.16 -7.35
CA LYS A 51 0.35 6.65 -8.53
C LYS A 51 1.83 7.07 -8.46
N LYS A 52 2.73 6.12 -8.74
CA LYS A 52 4.16 6.41 -8.86
C LYS A 52 4.35 7.43 -9.99
N LYS A 53 5.15 8.47 -9.74
CA LYS A 53 5.61 9.40 -10.79
C LYS A 53 6.71 8.83 -11.69
N THR A 54 7.35 7.74 -11.24
CA THR A 54 8.41 7.03 -11.93
C THR A 54 7.92 5.68 -12.43
N ILE A 55 8.44 5.24 -13.58
CA ILE A 55 8.27 3.86 -14.06
C ILE A 55 9.36 2.95 -13.47
N ASP A 56 9.11 1.64 -13.44
CA ASP A 56 10.05 0.69 -12.83
C ASP A 56 11.43 0.65 -13.52
N ARG A 57 11.50 1.01 -14.82
CA ARG A 57 12.79 1.16 -15.54
C ARG A 57 13.62 2.31 -14.99
N GLU A 58 13.00 3.46 -14.72
CA GLU A 58 13.67 4.63 -14.16
C GLU A 58 14.14 4.34 -12.73
N ASP A 59 13.29 3.69 -11.92
CA ASP A 59 13.66 3.28 -10.55
C ASP A 59 14.92 2.39 -10.58
N ARG A 60 15.02 1.43 -11.52
CA ARG A 60 16.23 0.59 -11.68
C ARG A 60 17.46 1.40 -12.11
N GLN A 61 17.30 2.37 -13.00
CA GLN A 61 18.40 3.22 -13.46
C GLN A 61 18.92 4.13 -12.34
N ILE A 62 18.02 4.70 -11.54
CA ILE A 62 18.37 5.46 -10.34
C ILE A 62 19.24 4.59 -9.42
N LEU A 63 18.81 3.36 -9.13
CA LEU A 63 19.57 2.45 -8.27
C LEU A 63 20.92 2.07 -8.88
N SER A 64 20.99 1.88 -10.20
CA SER A 64 22.25 1.56 -10.86
C SER A 64 23.27 2.70 -10.76
N LEU A 65 22.84 3.95 -10.89
CA LEU A 65 23.72 5.13 -10.74
C LEU A 65 24.22 5.26 -9.30
N VAL A 66 23.34 5.09 -8.32
CA VAL A 66 23.70 5.14 -6.90
C VAL A 66 24.67 4.02 -6.51
N LYS A 67 24.53 2.83 -7.10
CA LYS A 67 25.49 1.73 -6.88
C LYS A 67 26.86 2.03 -7.49
N LYS A 68 26.90 2.72 -8.64
CA LYS A 68 28.13 3.08 -9.34
C LYS A 68 28.87 4.20 -8.63
N ASP A 69 28.15 5.23 -8.19
CA ASP A 69 28.66 6.37 -7.43
C ASP A 69 27.82 6.58 -6.16
N PRO A 70 28.26 6.06 -5.00
CA PRO A 70 27.56 6.20 -3.73
C PRO A 70 27.42 7.63 -3.23
N PHE A 71 28.17 8.59 -3.79
CA PHE A 71 28.16 10.00 -3.40
C PHE A 71 27.42 10.88 -4.41
N ILE A 72 26.77 10.28 -5.41
CA ILE A 72 26.00 11.03 -6.41
C ILE A 72 24.83 11.78 -5.76
N THR A 73 24.64 13.04 -6.16
CA THR A 73 23.54 13.85 -5.64
C THR A 73 22.23 13.54 -6.37
N SER A 74 21.11 13.66 -5.66
CA SER A 74 19.80 13.44 -6.27
C SER A 74 19.47 14.40 -7.41
N THR A 75 20.06 15.61 -7.41
CA THR A 75 19.94 16.57 -8.52
C THR A 75 20.70 16.12 -9.76
N LYS A 76 21.90 15.55 -9.60
CA LYS A 76 22.67 14.97 -10.71
C LYS A 76 21.93 13.79 -11.35
N ILE A 77 21.33 12.91 -10.54
CA ILE A 77 20.53 11.78 -11.06
C ILE A 77 19.35 12.27 -11.91
N VAL A 78 18.63 13.31 -11.45
CA VAL A 78 17.51 13.88 -12.21
C VAL A 78 17.97 14.43 -13.56
N ALA A 79 19.11 15.11 -13.58
CA ALA A 79 19.69 15.66 -14.81
C ALA A 79 20.17 14.55 -15.78
N GLU A 80 20.88 13.55 -15.26
CA GLU A 80 21.43 12.44 -16.05
C GLU A 80 20.35 11.57 -16.68
N LEU A 81 19.30 11.25 -15.90
CA LEU A 81 18.16 10.45 -16.37
C LEU A 81 17.05 11.28 -17.04
N ARG A 82 17.23 12.60 -17.17
CA ARG A 82 16.25 13.54 -17.76
C ARG A 82 14.85 13.40 -17.16
N LEU A 83 14.76 13.21 -15.84
CA LEU A 83 13.50 12.96 -15.14
C LEU A 83 12.74 14.28 -14.87
N ILE A 84 12.20 14.91 -15.92
CA ILE A 84 11.60 16.25 -15.87
C ILE A 84 10.40 16.33 -14.89
N ALA A 85 9.61 15.25 -14.77
CA ALA A 85 8.42 15.22 -13.91
C ALA A 85 8.70 14.79 -12.45
N VAL A 86 9.94 14.42 -12.13
CA VAL A 86 10.31 13.79 -10.86
C VAL A 86 11.17 14.74 -10.04
N SER A 87 10.70 15.08 -8.84
CA SER A 87 11.48 15.92 -7.92
C SER A 87 12.70 15.17 -7.37
N SER A 88 13.76 15.91 -7.04
CA SER A 88 14.94 15.37 -6.34
C SER A 88 14.60 14.67 -5.01
N SER A 89 13.55 15.13 -4.32
CA SER A 89 13.02 14.50 -3.11
C SER A 89 12.35 13.15 -3.38
N THR A 90 11.74 12.98 -4.56
CA THR A 90 11.17 11.70 -4.98
C THR A 90 12.28 10.69 -5.27
N VAL A 91 13.34 11.08 -5.98
CA VAL A 91 14.52 10.24 -6.23
C VAL A 91 15.16 9.77 -4.93
N ARG A 92 15.34 10.66 -3.95
CA ARG A 92 15.87 10.30 -2.62
C ARG A 92 14.98 9.30 -1.89
N ARG A 93 13.66 9.45 -1.97
CA ARG A 93 12.71 8.50 -1.37
C ARG A 93 12.79 7.12 -2.02
N ARG A 94 13.08 7.05 -3.32
CA ARG A 94 13.23 5.79 -4.07
C ARG A 94 14.46 5.01 -3.62
N TRP A 95 15.64 5.63 -3.62
CA TRP A 95 16.84 4.93 -3.17
C TRP A 95 16.77 4.52 -1.70
N ALA A 96 16.01 5.27 -0.88
CA ALA A 96 15.99 5.07 0.58
C ALA A 96 15.10 3.88 0.95
N ARG A 97 14.08 3.60 0.12
CA ARG A 97 13.28 2.38 0.23
C ARG A 97 14.10 1.11 0.04
N ASP A 98 15.15 1.19 -0.78
CA ASP A 98 16.01 0.05 -1.08
C ASP A 98 17.27 0.03 -0.20
N ASN A 99 17.26 0.75 0.94
CA ASN A 99 18.35 0.85 1.91
C ASN A 99 19.71 1.26 1.30
N MET A 100 19.68 1.99 0.20
CA MET A 100 20.88 2.49 -0.46
C MET A 100 21.25 3.85 0.16
N PHE A 101 21.94 3.78 1.29
CA PHE A 101 22.56 4.93 1.94
C PHE A 101 23.97 5.14 1.42
N ALA A 102 24.44 6.39 1.45
CA ALA A 102 25.85 6.66 1.21
C ALA A 102 26.69 5.83 2.19
N ARG A 103 27.62 5.02 1.67
CA ARG A 103 28.60 4.33 2.51
C ARG A 103 29.51 5.42 3.06
N ARG A 104 29.36 5.70 4.35
CA ARG A 104 30.19 6.69 5.06
C ARG A 104 31.59 6.14 5.29
#